data_AF-A0A820IQJ2-F1
#
_entry.id   AF-A0A820IQJ2-F1
#
_cell.length_a   1.000
_cell.length_b   1.000
_cell.length_c   1.000
_cell.angle_alpha   90.00
_cell.angle_beta   90.00
_cell.angle_gamma   90.00
#
_symmetry.space_group_name_H-M   'P 1'
#
loop_
_entity.id
_entity.type
_entity.pdbx_description
1 polymer ?
#
loop_
_entity_poly.entity_id
_entity_poly.type
_entity_poly.pdbx_seq_one_letter_code
_entity_poly.pdbx_strand_id
1 'polypeptide(L)' 'MCNVAADYYEDFFKASNIVRLHPYTDSPPIEYDNNNEVIPEVTLNELINTVVAKKKKKISRCS' A
#
# COMPACT_ATOMS: atom_id res chain seq x y z
N MET A 1 16.33 48.82 6.03
CA MET A 1 15.04 48.20 6.41
C MET A 1 14.98 46.75 5.91
N CYS A 2 15.98 45.92 6.25
CA CYS A 2 15.98 44.49 5.88
C CYS A 2 15.40 43.60 6.98
N ASN A 3 15.45 44.08 8.23
CA ASN A 3 15.06 43.29 9.41
C ASN A 3 13.54 43.00 9.43
N VAL A 4 12.71 43.98 9.04
CA VAL A 4 11.24 43.81 9.01
C VAL A 4 10.79 42.74 8.01
N ALA A 5 11.49 42.61 6.88
CA ALA A 5 11.19 41.57 5.89
C ALA A 5 11.65 40.19 6.38
N ALA A 6 12.80 40.12 7.06
CA ALA A 6 13.31 38.87 7.64
C ALA A 6 12.35 38.32 8.70
N ASP A 7 11.89 39.18 9.62
CA ASP A 7 10.96 38.81 10.70
C ASP A 7 9.61 38.30 10.17
N TYR A 8 9.15 38.80 9.02
CA TYR A 8 7.89 38.36 8.40
C TYR A 8 7.94 36.92 7.86
N TYR A 9 9.10 36.48 7.36
CA TYR A 9 9.25 35.13 6.80
C TYR A 9 9.60 34.09 7.87
N GLU A 10 10.15 34.48 9.02
CA GLU A 10 10.41 33.58 10.15
C GLU A 10 9.18 32.75 10.53
N ASP A 11 7.99 33.37 10.54
CA ASP A 11 6.72 32.70 10.88
C ASP A 11 6.30 31.62 9.88
N PHE A 12 6.70 31.73 8.61
CA PHE A 12 6.42 30.71 7.59
C PHE A 12 7.30 29.47 7.73
N PHE A 13 8.50 29.62 8.30
CA PHE A 13 9.44 28.52 8.52
C PHE A 13 9.36 27.95 9.94
N LYS A 14 8.58 28.54 10.85
CA LYS A 14 8.29 27.96 12.16
C LYS A 14 7.67 26.58 11.96
N ALA A 15 8.29 25.57 12.57
CA ALA A 15 7.81 24.20 12.54
C ALA A 15 6.34 24.18 13.00
N SER A 16 5.45 23.66 12.15
CA SER A 16 4.04 23.57 12.50
C SER A 16 3.89 22.64 13.71
N ASN A 17 3.24 23.11 14.78
CA ASN A 17 2.89 22.28 15.96
C ASN A 17 1.91 21.14 15.65
N ILE A 18 1.50 20.98 14.39
CA ILE A 18 0.62 19.92 13.92
C ILE A 18 1.48 18.68 13.69
N VAL A 19 1.39 17.72 14.61
CA VAL A 19 1.97 16.38 14.42
C VAL A 19 1.20 15.72 13.29
N ARG A 20 1.80 15.69 12.10
CA ARG A 20 1.29 14.91 10.97
C ARG A 20 1.67 13.46 11.21
N LEU A 21 0.68 12.65 11.56
CA LEU A 21 0.85 11.21 11.65
C LEU A 21 1.34 10.67 10.30
N HIS A 22 2.33 9.80 10.35
CA HIS A 22 2.90 9.18 9.17
C HIS A 22 1.88 8.21 8.59
N PRO A 23 1.46 8.37 7.33
CA PRO A 23 0.30 7.68 6.76
C PRO A 23 0.42 6.15 6.75
N TYR A 24 1.64 5.62 6.84
CA TYR A 24 1.91 4.19 6.82
C TYR A 24 2.38 3.63 8.17
N THR A 25 2.86 4.47 9.08
CA THR A 25 3.44 4.01 10.37
C THR A 25 2.40 4.07 11.48
N ASP A 26 1.56 5.10 11.44
CA ASP A 26 0.50 5.32 12.43
C ASP A 26 -0.85 4.79 11.95
N SER A 27 -0.87 4.10 10.80
CA SER A 27 -2.08 3.41 10.33
C SER A 27 -2.40 2.26 11.27
N PRO A 28 -3.69 2.04 11.60
CA PRO A 28 -4.09 0.79 12.24
C PRO A 28 -3.69 -0.41 11.36
N PRO A 29 -3.37 -1.56 11.98
CA PRO A 29 -3.13 -2.78 11.24
C PRO A 29 -4.39 -3.18 10.45
N ILE A 30 -4.19 -3.67 9.23
CA ILE A 30 -5.28 -4.18 8.41
C ILE A 30 -5.68 -5.54 8.98
N GLU A 31 -6.91 -5.64 9.49
CA GLU A 31 -7.52 -6.92 9.84
C GLU A 31 -8.06 -7.56 8.55
N TYR A 32 -7.47 -8.69 8.15
CA TYR A 32 -8.01 -9.49 7.05
C TYR A 32 -8.98 -10.52 7.61
N ASP A 33 -10.15 -10.64 6.98
CA ASP A 33 -11.19 -11.61 7.38
C ASP A 33 -10.68 -13.07 7.41
N ASN A 34 -9.66 -13.37 6.62
CA ASN A 34 -9.07 -14.70 6.46
C ASN A 34 -7.74 -14.89 7.20
N ASN A 35 -7.38 -14.01 8.15
CA ASN A 35 -6.12 -14.11 8.90
C ASN A 35 -5.91 -15.46 9.60
N ASN A 36 -7.01 -16.15 9.96
CA ASN A 36 -6.98 -17.45 10.62
C ASN A 36 -7.15 -18.64 9.66
N GLU A 37 -7.35 -18.38 8.36
CA GLU A 37 -7.50 -19.45 7.37
C GLU A 37 -6.14 -20.03 7.00
N VAL A 38 -5.99 -21.34 7.17
CA VAL A 38 -4.78 -22.05 6.76
C VAL A 38 -4.76 -22.14 5.24
N ILE A 39 -3.72 -21.58 4.62
CA ILE A 39 -3.48 -21.77 3.19
C ILE A 39 -3.16 -23.25 2.97
N PRO A 40 -3.92 -23.97 2.12
CA PRO A 40 -3.66 -25.38 1.88
C PRO A 40 -2.29 -25.56 1.24
N GLU A 41 -1.62 -26.67 1.57
CA GLU A 41 -0.37 -27.03 0.92
C GLU A 41 -0.66 -27.41 -0.53
N VAL A 42 -0.09 -26.67 -1.48
CA VAL A 42 -0.26 -26.89 -2.91
C VAL A 42 1.07 -27.35 -3.51
N THR A 43 1.03 -28.40 -4.31
CA THR A 43 2.22 -28.89 -5.01
C THR A 43 2.52 -28.04 -6.25
N LEU A 44 3.79 -28.01 -6.66
CA LEU A 44 4.21 -27.31 -7.88
C LEU A 44 3.43 -27.78 -9.13
N ASN A 45 3.10 -29.07 -9.19
CA ASN A 45 2.35 -29.64 -10.32
C ASN A 45 0.92 -29.09 -10.40
N GLU A 46 0.24 -28.92 -9.26
CA GLU A 46 -1.10 -28.33 -9.20
C GLU A 46 -1.08 -26.85 -9.59
N LEU A 47 -0.05 -26.10 -9.17
CA LEU A 47 0.18 -24.73 -9.60
C LEU A 47 0.38 -24.63 -11.12
N ILE A 48 1.20 -25.50 -11.71
CA ILE A 48 1.41 -25.52 -13.16
C ILE A 48 0.09 -25.83 -13.89
N ASN A 49 -0.65 -26.83 -13.42
CA ASN A 49 -1.93 -27.23 -14.02
C ASN A 49 -2.96 -26.09 -13.97
N THR A 50 -3.06 -25.36 -12.85
CA THR A 50 -3.97 -24.22 -12.73
C THR A 50 -3.58 -23.06 -13.65
N VAL A 51 -2.29 -22.74 -13.79
CA VAL A 51 -1.81 -21.72 -14.71
C VAL A 51 -2.11 -22.08 -16.16
N VAL A 52 -1.84 -23.33 -16.56
CA VAL A 52 -2.15 -23.83 -17.92
C VAL A 52 -3.65 -23.78 -18.20
N ALA A 53 -4.48 -24.21 -17.25
CA ALA A 53 -5.93 -24.15 -17.38
C ALA A 53 -6.46 -22.71 -17.54
N LYS A 54 -5.95 -21.76 -16.75
CA LYS A 54 -6.28 -20.34 -16.87
C LYS A 54 -5.84 -19.76 -18.22
N LYS A 55 -4.65 -20.13 -18.72
CA LYS A 55 -4.15 -19.70 -20.04
C LYS A 55 -5.06 -20.19 -21.18
N LYS A 56 -5.46 -21.48 -21.15
CA LYS A 56 -6.39 -22.05 -22.14
C LYS A 56 -7.75 -21.35 -22.14
N LYS A 57 -8.29 -21.05 -20.95
CA LYS A 57 -9.58 -20.35 -20.80
C LYS A 57 -9.56 -18.90 -21.29
N LYS A 58 -8.39 -18.22 -21.26
CA LYS A 58 -8.25 -16.89 -21.88
C LYS A 58 -8.28 -16.97 -23.42
N ILE A 59 -7.62 -17.98 -24.00
CA ILE A 59 -7.61 -18.19 -25.45
C ILE A 59 -9.05 -18.45 -25.96
N SER A 60 -9.83 -19.26 -25.26
CA SER A 60 -11.21 -19.58 -25.67
C SER A 60 -12.24 -18.46 -25.45
N ARG A 61 -11.90 -17.38 -24.74
CA ARG A 61 -12.81 -16.24 -24.48
C ARG A 61 -12.56 -15.05 -25.40
N CYS A 62 -11.50 -15.10 -26.21
CA CYS A 62 -11.14 -14.08 -27.19
C CYS A 62 -11.23 -14.62 -28.63
N SER A 63 -11.94 -15.73 -28.85
CA SER A 63 -12.24 -16.31 -30.17
C SER A 63 -13.72 -16.16 -30.47
#